data_AF-A0A2N5VD47-F1
#
_entry.id   AF-A0A2N5VD47-F1
#
_cell.length_a   1.000
_cell.length_b   1.000
_cell.length_c   1.000
_cell.angle_alpha   90.00
_cell.angle_beta   90.00
_cell.angle_gamma   90.00
#
_symmetry.space_group_name_H-M   'P 1'
#
loop_
_entity.id
_entity.type
_entity.pdbx_description
1 polymer ?
#
loop_
_entity_poly.entity_id
_entity_poly.type
_entity_poly.pdbx_seq_one_letter_code
_entity_poly.pdbx_strand_id
1 'polypeptide(L)'
;MARSTARDKWRASGIRLLKKMLEKPDLSLSAAIVDKAIKQYGQVAKPLQLKTVVNLARGRNVILLAGTGFGKSRISELYHNLTPKESEAVVVVLNPLNALGDNQVLEKKQAGFTAINLTKLTFNPMEA
;
A
#
# COMPACT_ATOMS: atom_id res chain seq x y z
N MET A 1 14.76 -35.13 1.74
CA MET A 1 15.06 -33.69 1.89
C MET A 1 14.53 -32.95 0.66
N ALA A 2 13.48 -32.15 0.80
CA ALA A 2 12.93 -31.37 -0.31
C ALA A 2 13.82 -30.15 -0.58
N ARG A 3 14.29 -29.98 -1.83
CA ARG A 3 15.07 -28.81 -2.23
C ARG A 3 14.16 -27.58 -2.23
N SER A 4 14.48 -26.61 -1.37
CA SER A 4 13.89 -25.26 -1.38
C SER A 4 14.07 -24.65 -2.76
N THR A 5 12.97 -24.25 -3.39
CA THR A 5 12.99 -23.60 -4.71
C THR A 5 13.34 -22.12 -4.57
N ALA A 6 13.77 -21.47 -5.65
CA ALA A 6 13.99 -20.02 -5.66
C ALA A 6 12.74 -19.23 -5.19
N ARG A 7 11.53 -19.72 -5.49
CA ARG A 7 10.27 -19.13 -5.01
C ARG A 7 10.12 -19.19 -3.49
N ASP A 8 10.61 -20.26 -2.86
CA ASP A 8 10.54 -20.42 -1.40
C ASP A 8 11.53 -19.48 -0.69
N LYS A 9 12.70 -19.22 -1.30
CA LYS A 9 13.65 -18.21 -0.81
C LYS A 9 13.07 -16.78 -0.88
N TRP A 10 12.40 -16.41 -1.98
CA TRP A 10 11.75 -15.09 -2.10
C TRP A 10 10.60 -14.90 -1.10
N ARG A 11 9.83 -15.95 -0.80
CA ARG A 11 8.81 -15.91 0.27
C ARG A 11 9.41 -15.77 1.67
N ALA A 12 10.67 -16.15 1.87
CA ALA A 12 11.39 -15.99 3.12
C ALA A 12 11.95 -14.56 3.31
N SER A 13 12.31 -13.87 2.24
CA SER A 13 12.93 -12.53 2.26
C SER A 13 12.01 -11.37 1.87
N GLY A 14 10.81 -11.63 1.35
CA GLY A 14 9.87 -10.58 0.94
C GLY A 14 9.18 -9.85 2.11
N ILE A 15 8.64 -8.65 1.83
CA ILE A 15 7.86 -7.88 2.80
C ILE A 15 6.69 -8.72 3.31
N ARG A 16 6.65 -8.95 4.62
CA ARG A 16 5.54 -9.63 5.29
C ARG A 16 4.70 -8.61 6.05
N LEU A 17 3.39 -8.65 5.82
CA LEU A 17 2.45 -7.91 6.65
C LEU A 17 2.50 -8.45 8.08
N LEU A 18 2.12 -7.60 9.03
CA LEU A 18 2.09 -7.96 10.44
C LEU A 18 1.26 -9.24 10.65
N LYS A 19 1.89 -10.32 11.15
CA LYS A 19 1.25 -11.64 11.34
C LYS A 19 -0.07 -11.54 12.14
N LYS A 20 -0.05 -10.74 13.21
CA LYS A 20 -1.22 -10.42 14.05
C LYS A 20 -2.40 -9.78 13.29
N MET A 21 -2.17 -9.20 12.11
CA MET A 21 -3.21 -8.62 11.25
C MET A 21 -3.72 -9.64 10.22
N LEU A 22 -2.85 -10.55 9.79
CA LEU A 22 -3.21 -11.63 8.86
C LEU A 22 -4.11 -12.69 9.51
N GLU A 23 -3.90 -12.96 10.79
CA GLU A 23 -4.68 -13.96 11.56
C GLU A 23 -6.02 -13.42 12.09
N LYS A 24 -6.21 -12.08 12.07
CA LYS A 24 -7.45 -11.45 12.50
C LYS A 24 -8.58 -11.75 11.52
N PRO A 25 -9.83 -11.98 12.00
CA PRO A 25 -11.01 -11.96 11.16
C PRO A 25 -11.12 -10.65 10.37
N ASP A 26 -11.73 -10.70 9.19
CA ASP A 26 -11.85 -9.55 8.29
C ASP A 26 -12.51 -8.34 8.95
N LEU A 27 -13.48 -8.55 9.85
CA LEU A 27 -14.13 -7.48 10.62
C LEU A 27 -13.13 -6.77 11.56
N SER A 28 -12.32 -7.53 12.28
CA SER A 28 -11.31 -6.97 13.19
C SER A 28 -10.17 -6.28 12.45
N LEU A 29 -9.76 -6.81 11.30
CA LEU A 29 -8.79 -6.15 10.42
C LEU A 29 -9.37 -4.83 9.87
N SER A 30 -10.62 -4.86 9.42
CA SER A 30 -11.33 -3.70 8.90
C SER A 30 -11.42 -2.58 9.93
N ALA A 31 -11.79 -2.90 11.17
CA ALA A 31 -11.85 -1.94 12.27
C ALA A 31 -10.48 -1.29 12.55
N ALA A 32 -9.40 -2.07 12.56
CA ALA A 32 -8.06 -1.55 12.75
C ALA A 32 -7.60 -0.61 11.61
N ILE A 33 -7.95 -0.94 10.37
CA ILE A 33 -7.67 -0.07 9.22
C ILE A 33 -8.47 1.25 9.33
N VAL A 34 -9.74 1.17 9.71
CA VAL A 34 -10.61 2.36 9.89
C VAL A 34 -10.08 3.28 10.99
N ASP A 35 -9.73 2.75 12.16
CA ASP A 35 -9.15 3.54 13.25
C ASP A 35 -7.87 4.26 12.80
N LYS A 36 -7.01 3.56 12.07
CA LYS A 36 -5.78 4.15 11.52
C LYS A 36 -6.07 5.23 10.47
N ALA A 37 -7.07 5.03 9.61
CA ALA A 37 -7.50 6.02 8.62
C ALA A 37 -8.04 7.29 9.29
N ILE A 38 -8.88 7.16 10.31
CA ILE A 38 -9.42 8.32 11.05
C ILE A 38 -8.29 9.12 11.69
N LYS A 39 -7.33 8.44 12.34
CA LYS A 39 -6.18 9.10 12.97
C LYS A 39 -5.29 9.84 11.97
N GLN A 40 -5.07 9.27 10.80
CA GLN A 40 -4.16 9.85 9.81
C GLN A 40 -4.80 10.97 8.98
N TYR A 41 -6.11 10.89 8.71
CA TYR A 41 -6.76 11.77 7.73
C TYR A 41 -7.99 12.51 8.26
N GLY A 42 -8.39 12.27 9.51
CA GLY A 42 -9.63 12.81 10.08
C GLY A 42 -10.90 12.26 9.43
N GLN A 43 -10.80 11.23 8.58
CA GLN A 43 -11.90 10.72 7.77
C GLN A 43 -11.92 9.19 7.73
N VAL A 44 -13.13 8.64 7.69
CA VAL A 44 -13.35 7.20 7.55
C VAL A 44 -13.02 6.75 6.12
N ALA A 45 -12.32 5.63 5.97
CA ALA A 45 -12.07 5.02 4.67
C ALA A 45 -13.40 4.59 4.00
N LYS A 46 -13.54 4.81 2.69
CA LYS A 46 -14.74 4.40 1.95
C LYS A 46 -14.88 2.87 1.98
N PRO A 47 -16.10 2.31 2.03
CA PRO A 47 -16.29 0.86 2.13
C PRO A 47 -15.55 0.04 1.06
N LEU A 48 -15.51 0.54 -0.18
CA LEU A 48 -14.83 -0.15 -1.28
C LEU A 48 -13.29 -0.01 -1.22
N GLN A 49 -12.75 1.08 -0.65
CA GLN A 49 -11.32 1.17 -0.34
C GLN A 49 -10.96 0.13 0.73
N LEU A 50 -11.75 0.04 1.80
CA LEU A 50 -11.54 -0.89 2.89
C LEU A 50 -11.59 -2.36 2.41
N LYS A 51 -12.62 -2.72 1.64
CA LYS A 51 -12.74 -4.04 1.03
C LYS A 51 -11.53 -4.37 0.15
N THR A 52 -11.04 -3.39 -0.62
CA THR A 52 -9.85 -3.57 -1.47
C THR A 52 -8.62 -3.86 -0.62
N VAL A 53 -8.35 -3.05 0.40
CA VAL A 53 -7.18 -3.22 1.29
C VAL A 53 -7.23 -4.53 2.05
N VAL A 54 -8.39 -4.96 2.54
CA VAL A 54 -8.56 -6.26 3.19
C VAL A 54 -8.21 -7.40 2.24
N ASN A 55 -8.70 -7.37 0.99
CA ASN A 55 -8.37 -8.41 0.01
C ASN A 55 -6.88 -8.42 -0.34
N LEU A 56 -6.26 -7.25 -0.50
CA LEU A 56 -4.80 -7.14 -0.69
C LEU A 56 -4.05 -7.72 0.52
N ALA A 57 -4.51 -7.45 1.74
CA ALA A 57 -3.91 -7.99 2.97
C ALA A 57 -4.01 -9.52 3.05
N ARG A 58 -5.01 -10.13 2.41
CA ARG A 58 -5.12 -11.59 2.25
C ARG A 58 -4.26 -12.16 1.10
N GLY A 59 -3.40 -11.34 0.49
CA GLY A 59 -2.53 -11.76 -0.60
C GLY A 59 -3.26 -11.99 -1.93
N ARG A 60 -4.46 -11.41 -2.09
CA ARG A 60 -5.24 -11.52 -3.34
C ARG A 60 -4.87 -10.40 -4.30
N ASN A 61 -4.84 -10.71 -5.58
CA ASN A 61 -4.85 -9.69 -6.63
C ASN A 61 -6.26 -9.11 -6.75
N VAL A 62 -6.38 -7.78 -6.79
CA VAL A 62 -7.69 -7.09 -6.79
C VAL A 62 -7.78 -6.15 -7.99
N ILE A 63 -8.86 -6.26 -8.75
CA ILE A 63 -9.24 -5.26 -9.76
C ILE A 63 -10.33 -4.40 -9.15
N LEU A 64 -10.10 -3.09 -9.12
CA LEU A 64 -11.04 -2.10 -8.61
C LEU A 64 -11.54 -1.22 -9.76
N LEU A 65 -12.85 -1.22 -10.00
CA LEU A 65 -13.50 -0.25 -10.88
C LEU A 65 -13.88 0.99 -10.06
N ALA A 66 -13.20 2.11 -10.29
CA ALA A 66 -13.46 3.36 -9.60
C ALA A 66 -13.09 4.59 -10.44
N GLY A 67 -14.01 5.55 -10.51
CA GLY A 67 -13.85 6.81 -11.25
C GLY A 67 -12.78 7.75 -10.69
N THR A 68 -12.55 8.85 -11.40
CA THR A 68 -11.74 9.98 -10.91
C THR A 68 -12.38 10.60 -9.66
N GLY A 69 -11.57 11.11 -8.73
CA GLY A 69 -12.07 11.66 -7.46
C GLY A 69 -12.50 10.63 -6.41
N PHE A 70 -12.50 9.32 -6.73
CA PHE A 70 -12.84 8.29 -5.76
C PHE A 70 -11.89 8.24 -4.55
N GLY A 71 -10.64 8.70 -4.71
CA GLY A 71 -9.58 8.59 -3.70
C GLY A 71 -8.81 7.28 -3.80
N LYS A 72 -8.42 6.88 -5.02
CA LYS A 72 -7.71 5.60 -5.25
C LYS A 72 -6.33 5.57 -4.58
N SER A 73 -5.64 6.72 -4.52
CA SER A 73 -4.33 6.89 -3.84
C SER A 73 -4.36 6.34 -2.40
N ARG A 74 -5.45 6.64 -1.68
CA ARG A 74 -5.68 6.20 -0.30
C ARG A 74 -5.59 4.68 -0.11
N ILE A 75 -5.89 3.86 -1.12
CA ILE A 75 -5.79 2.39 -1.01
C ILE A 75 -4.34 1.96 -0.84
N SER A 76 -3.43 2.53 -1.63
CA SER A 76 -2.00 2.23 -1.55
C SER A 76 -1.41 2.64 -0.20
N GLU A 77 -1.86 3.78 0.33
CA GLU A 77 -1.45 4.31 1.63
C GLU A 77 -1.95 3.45 2.80
N LEU A 78 -3.23 3.07 2.79
CA LEU A 78 -3.82 2.18 3.80
C LEU A 78 -3.16 0.79 3.79
N TYR A 79 -2.81 0.29 2.61
CA TYR A 79 -2.10 -0.99 2.47
C TYR A 79 -0.65 -0.90 2.95
N HIS A 80 0.08 0.15 2.59
CA HIS A 80 1.45 0.41 3.09
C HIS A 80 1.49 0.41 4.62
N ASN A 81 0.48 1.03 5.22
CA ASN A 81 0.30 1.08 6.67
C ASN A 81 0.13 -0.27 7.38
N LEU A 82 -0.09 -1.37 6.65
CA LEU A 82 -0.15 -2.73 7.21
C LEU A 82 1.24 -3.39 7.36
N THR A 83 2.26 -2.80 6.74
CA THR A 83 3.63 -3.28 6.77
C THR A 83 4.31 -2.88 8.08
N PRO A 84 5.22 -3.71 8.63
CA PRO A 84 6.09 -3.31 9.74
C PRO A 84 6.98 -2.13 9.32
N LYS A 85 7.19 -1.14 10.20
CA LYS A 85 8.01 0.03 9.87
C LYS A 85 9.47 -0.33 9.60
N GLU A 86 9.95 -1.35 10.30
CA GLU A 86 11.31 -1.88 10.23
C GLU A 86 11.58 -2.64 8.91
N SER A 87 10.53 -2.92 8.14
CA SER A 87 10.65 -3.65 6.87
C SER A 87 11.02 -2.78 5.68
N GLU A 88 11.06 -1.46 5.84
CA GLU A 88 11.32 -0.49 4.75
C GLU A 88 10.47 -0.76 3.49
N ALA A 89 9.22 -1.20 3.71
CA ALA A 89 8.35 -1.63 2.63
C ALA A 89 8.06 -0.50 1.65
N VAL A 90 8.17 -0.81 0.36
CA VAL A 90 7.87 0.10 -0.74
C VAL A 90 6.60 -0.36 -1.47
N VAL A 91 5.67 0.56 -1.70
CA VAL A 91 4.52 0.34 -2.58
C VAL A 91 4.77 1.08 -3.90
N VAL A 92 4.91 0.32 -4.98
CA VAL A 92 5.08 0.87 -6.34
C VAL A 92 3.71 1.11 -6.95
N VAL A 93 3.48 2.34 -7.43
CA VAL A 93 2.26 2.74 -8.14
C VAL A 93 2.65 3.13 -9.56
N LEU A 94 2.12 2.41 -10.55
CA LEU A 94 2.33 2.74 -11.96
C LEU A 94 1.31 3.78 -12.40
N ASN A 95 1.79 4.92 -12.87
CA ASN A 95 0.95 6.02 -13.32
C ASN A 95 1.07 6.21 -14.84
N PRO A 96 -0.04 6.49 -15.54
CA PRO A 96 0.00 6.76 -16.98
C PRO A 96 0.61 8.11 -17.34
N LEU A 97 0.69 9.05 -16.38
CA LEU A 97 1.13 10.44 -16.62
C LEU A 97 2.02 10.91 -15.47
N ASN A 98 3.07 11.67 -15.80
CA ASN A 98 3.99 12.26 -14.80
C ASN A 98 3.26 13.21 -13.85
N ALA A 99 2.46 14.15 -14.39
CA ALA A 99 1.72 15.12 -13.60
C ALA A 99 0.75 14.47 -12.59
N LEU A 100 0.19 13.30 -12.95
CA LEU A 100 -0.64 12.54 -12.02
C LEU A 100 0.20 11.97 -10.87
N GLY A 101 1.40 11.48 -11.15
CA GLY A 101 2.35 11.04 -10.14
C GLY A 101 2.78 12.16 -9.20
N ASP A 102 3.07 13.35 -9.75
CA ASP A 102 3.48 14.52 -8.96
C ASP A 102 2.38 14.95 -7.97
N ASN A 103 1.13 15.01 -8.43
CA ASN A 103 -0.02 15.31 -7.57
C ASN A 103 -0.18 14.26 -6.46
N GLN A 104 -0.04 12.97 -6.77
CA GLN A 104 -0.10 11.90 -5.77
C GLN A 104 1.04 11.99 -4.75
N VAL A 105 2.26 12.37 -5.18
CA VAL A 105 3.39 12.57 -4.28
C VAL A 105 3.12 13.72 -3.31
N LEU A 106 2.59 14.84 -3.82
CA LEU A 106 2.22 15.98 -2.98
C LEU A 106 1.17 15.58 -1.92
N GLU A 107 0.09 14.92 -2.34
CA GLU A 107 -0.96 14.42 -1.43
C GLU A 107 -0.41 13.46 -0.36
N LYS A 108 0.47 12.53 -0.75
CA LYS A 108 1.10 11.57 0.17
C LYS A 108 2.00 12.24 1.19
N LYS A 109 2.81 13.22 0.76
CA LYS A 109 3.67 14.00 1.68
C LYS A 109 2.83 14.79 2.68
N GLN A 110 1.74 15.41 2.24
CA GLN A 110 0.78 16.08 3.13
C GLN A 110 0.13 15.12 4.14
N ALA A 111 -0.08 13.86 3.73
CA ALA A 111 -0.56 12.79 4.61
C ALA A 111 0.53 12.16 5.50
N GLY A 112 1.77 12.67 5.48
CA GLY A 112 2.87 12.20 6.31
C GLY A 112 3.63 10.98 5.78
N PHE A 113 3.48 10.63 4.50
CA PHE A 113 4.28 9.58 3.87
C PHE A 113 5.53 10.13 3.19
N THR A 114 6.56 9.30 3.10
CA THR A 114 7.64 9.47 2.13
C THR A 114 7.15 8.97 0.77
N ALA A 115 7.33 9.78 -0.26
CA ALA A 115 6.94 9.42 -1.63
C ALA A 115 7.82 10.17 -2.64
N ILE A 116 8.12 9.48 -3.73
CA ILE A 116 8.86 10.01 -4.88
C ILE A 116 8.16 9.59 -6.17
N ASN A 117 8.20 10.45 -7.18
CA ASN A 117 7.73 10.15 -8.53
C ASN A 117 8.95 9.81 -9.39
N LEU A 118 9.09 8.55 -9.75
CA LEU A 118 10.18 8.08 -10.59
C LEU A 118 9.76 8.18 -12.06
N THR A 119 10.40 9.11 -12.77
CA THR A 119 10.27 9.36 -14.20
C THR A 119 11.58 8.96 -14.86
N LYS A 120 11.65 8.97 -16.19
CA LYS A 120 12.92 8.72 -16.90
C LYS A 120 14.04 9.67 -16.44
N LEU A 121 13.70 10.90 -16.05
CA LEU A 121 14.68 11.90 -15.60
C LEU A 121 15.09 11.68 -14.15
N THR A 122 14.15 11.27 -13.29
CA THR A 122 14.36 11.14 -11.83
C THR A 122 14.78 9.72 -11.41
N PHE A 123 14.77 8.75 -12.32
CA PHE A 123 15.29 7.40 -12.07
C PHE A 123 16.78 7.33 -12.38
N ASN A 124 17.58 8.05 -11.60
CA ASN A 124 19.03 8.12 -11.73
C ASN A 124 19.73 7.99 -10.36
N PRO A 125 21.01 7.61 -10.29
CA PRO A 125 21.72 7.39 -9.03
C PRO A 125 21.88 8.61 -8.12
N MET A 126 21.66 9.83 -8.61
CA MET A 126 21.76 11.03 -7.77
C MET A 126 20.45 11.36 -7.02
N GLU A 127 19.32 10.87 -7.52
CA GLU A 127 18.00 11.11 -6.93
C GLU A 127 17.42 9.90 -6.20
N ALA A 128 18.03 8.73 -6.36
CA ALA A 128 17.69 7.47 -5.69
C ALA A 128 18.46 7.29 -4.37
#